data_AF-W2TRR8-F1
#
_entry.id   AF-W2TRR8-F1
#
_cell.length_a   1.000
_cell.length_b   1.000
_cell.length_c   1.000
_cell.angle_alpha   90.00
_cell.angle_beta   90.00
_cell.angle_gamma   90.00
#
_symmetry.space_group_name_H-M   'P 1'
#
loop_
_entity.id
_entity.type
_entity.pdbx_description
1 polymer ?
#
loop_
_entity_poly.entity_id
_entity_poly.type
_entity_poly.pdbx_seq_one_letter_code
_entity_poly.pdbx_strand_id
1 'polypeptide(L)'
;MQLVGPDLRALMFAMPNKRFSPSTAYRIALQTLDRLEKLHDAGYLNRDVKSQNFAIGIGRESSIIYMLDFGLTRKYRSADGTALKRRGCGPCVGTFPFTPLASATMKDQAPKDDLEGWFYMIMEVFLGTSRDERSGWQ
;
A
#
# COMPACT_ATOMS: atom_id res chain seq x y z
N MET A 1 -16.60 7.88 7.68
CA MET A 1 -15.87 6.69 7.18
C MET A 1 -16.77 5.49 7.30
N GLN A 2 -16.81 4.63 6.28
CA GLN A 2 -17.54 3.38 6.33
C GLN A 2 -16.76 2.36 7.18
N LEU A 3 -17.46 1.54 7.96
CA LEU A 3 -16.84 0.43 8.68
C LEU A 3 -16.42 -0.66 7.67
N VAL A 4 -15.16 -1.06 7.74
CA VAL A 4 -14.57 -2.13 6.89
C VAL A 4 -14.17 -3.33 7.76
N GLY A 5 -13.97 -4.47 7.11
CA GLY A 5 -13.49 -5.68 7.74
C GLY A 5 -11.97 -5.65 8.02
N PRO A 6 -11.37 -6.81 8.31
CA PRO A 6 -9.95 -6.92 8.58
C PRO A 6 -9.07 -6.44 7.41
N ASP A 7 -7.89 -5.91 7.75
CA ASP A 7 -6.88 -5.56 6.77
C ASP A 7 -6.22 -6.81 6.13
N LEU A 8 -5.53 -6.61 5.00
CA LEU A 8 -4.92 -7.72 4.26
C LEU A 8 -3.83 -8.43 5.06
N ARG A 9 -3.12 -7.74 5.96
CA ARG A 9 -2.11 -8.38 6.82
C ARG A 9 -2.78 -9.27 7.84
N ALA A 10 -3.83 -8.80 8.51
CA ALA A 10 -4.61 -9.60 9.44
C ALA A 10 -5.17 -10.87 8.77
N LEU A 11 -5.73 -10.73 7.56
CA LEU A 11 -6.22 -11.86 6.77
C LEU A 11 -5.09 -12.84 6.40
N MET A 12 -3.93 -12.33 5.97
CA MET A 12 -2.77 -13.15 5.61
C MET A 12 -2.28 -13.98 6.80
N PHE A 13 -2.19 -13.38 7.99
CA PHE A 13 -1.74 -14.08 9.21
C PHE A 13 -2.73 -15.14 9.69
N ALA A 14 -4.02 -15.03 9.31
CA ALA A 14 -5.01 -16.06 9.57
C ALA A 14 -4.94 -17.24 8.56
N MET A 15 -4.19 -17.12 7.46
CA MET A 15 -4.04 -18.18 6.47
C MET A 15 -2.94 -19.18 6.86
N PRO A 16 -3.05 -20.45 6.42
CA PRO A 16 -1.95 -21.42 6.54
C PRO A 16 -0.67 -20.89 5.91
N ASN A 17 0.47 -21.09 6.58
CA ASN A 17 1.79 -20.59 6.16
C ASN A 17 1.88 -19.07 5.96
N LYS A 18 0.94 -18.29 6.54
CA LYS A 18 0.91 -16.83 6.45
C LYS A 18 0.99 -16.32 5.00
N ARG A 19 0.28 -16.98 4.08
CA ARG A 19 0.22 -16.59 2.66
C ARG A 19 -1.16 -16.80 2.06
N PHE A 20 -1.48 -16.04 1.02
CA PHE A 20 -2.68 -16.26 0.24
C PHE A 20 -2.47 -17.34 -0.83
N SER A 21 -3.57 -17.91 -1.32
CA SER A 21 -3.51 -18.70 -2.55
C SER A 21 -3.12 -17.80 -3.73
N PRO A 22 -2.47 -18.33 -4.80
CA PRO A 22 -2.14 -17.53 -5.98
C PRO A 22 -3.35 -16.79 -6.56
N SER A 23 -4.50 -17.46 -6.65
CA SER A 23 -5.75 -16.84 -7.15
C SER A 23 -6.20 -15.65 -6.30
N THR A 24 -6.11 -15.73 -4.97
CA THR A 24 -6.44 -14.62 -4.08
C THR A 24 -5.40 -13.51 -4.18
N ALA A 25 -4.11 -13.85 -4.22
CA ALA A 25 -3.01 -12.89 -4.37
C ALA A 25 -3.12 -12.07 -5.66
N TYR A 26 -3.46 -12.70 -6.80
CA TYR A 26 -3.70 -11.98 -8.06
C TYR A 26 -4.88 -11.00 -7.97
N ARG A 27 -5.98 -11.40 -7.34
CA ARG A 27 -7.15 -10.52 -7.15
C ARG A 27 -6.84 -9.35 -6.23
N ILE A 28 -6.04 -9.58 -5.18
CA ILE A 28 -5.53 -8.52 -4.30
C ILE A 28 -4.66 -7.55 -5.09
N ALA A 29 -3.71 -8.06 -5.88
CA ALA A 29 -2.82 -7.24 -6.69
C ALA A 29 -3.61 -6.32 -7.64
N LEU A 30 -4.57 -6.87 -8.39
CA LEU A 30 -5.40 -6.10 -9.32
C LEU A 30 -6.19 -5.00 -8.60
N GLN A 31 -6.88 -5.33 -7.51
CA GLN A 31 -7.71 -4.34 -6.82
C GLN A 31 -6.87 -3.26 -6.13
N THR A 32 -5.76 -3.61 -5.48
CA THR A 32 -4.90 -2.63 -4.80
C THR A 32 -4.21 -1.69 -5.78
N LEU A 33 -3.81 -2.19 -6.96
CA LEU A 33 -3.29 -1.37 -8.04
C LEU A 33 -4.36 -0.39 -8.58
N ASP A 34 -5.57 -0.87 -8.80
CA ASP A 34 -6.72 -0.05 -9.21
C ASP A 34 -7.07 1.04 -8.16
N ARG A 35 -6.83 0.80 -6.86
CA ARG A 35 -6.96 1.86 -5.84
C ARG A 35 -5.86 2.92 -5.94
N LEU A 36 -4.63 2.51 -6.22
CA LEU A 36 -3.52 3.45 -6.42
C LEU A 36 -3.73 4.30 -7.67
N GLU A 37 -4.15 3.70 -8.77
CA GLU A 37 -4.51 4.40 -10.01
C GLU A 37 -5.58 5.48 -9.73
N LYS A 38 -6.67 5.11 -9.06
CA LYS A 38 -7.73 6.07 -8.67
C LYS A 38 -7.21 7.21 -7.79
N LEU A 39 -6.30 6.94 -6.85
CA LEU A 39 -5.69 7.98 -6.02
C LEU A 39 -4.79 8.91 -6.84
N HIS A 40 -4.00 8.34 -7.75
CA HIS A 40 -3.12 9.08 -8.65
C HIS A 40 -3.94 9.95 -9.61
N ASP A 41 -5.05 9.44 -10.13
CA ASP A 41 -5.99 10.17 -10.96
C ASP A 41 -6.56 11.39 -10.24
N ALA A 42 -6.91 11.24 -8.96
CA ALA A 42 -7.30 12.34 -8.09
C ALA A 42 -6.17 13.36 -7.78
N GLY A 43 -4.92 13.08 -8.20
CA GLY A 43 -3.78 13.98 -8.09
C GLY A 43 -2.95 13.82 -6.82
N TYR A 44 -3.09 12.68 -6.14
CA TYR A 44 -2.47 12.40 -4.85
C TYR A 44 -1.52 11.19 -4.91
N LEU A 45 -0.47 11.21 -4.07
CA LEU A 45 0.43 10.10 -3.80
C LEU A 45 0.05 9.47 -2.46
N ASN A 46 0.08 8.14 -2.35
CA ASN A 46 -0.21 7.45 -1.10
C ASN A 46 0.94 7.62 -0.09
N ARG A 47 2.17 7.30 -0.50
CA ARG A 47 3.43 7.35 0.26
C ARG A 47 3.56 6.38 1.45
N ASP A 48 2.58 5.52 1.71
CA ASP A 48 2.64 4.48 2.75
C ASP A 48 1.90 3.21 2.31
N VAL A 49 2.29 2.67 1.15
CA VAL A 49 1.70 1.46 0.57
C VAL A 49 2.14 0.24 1.38
N LYS A 50 1.20 -0.41 2.06
CA LYS A 50 1.42 -1.63 2.86
C LYS A 50 0.13 -2.41 3.05
N SER A 51 0.24 -3.70 3.39
CA SER A 51 -0.90 -4.60 3.54
C SER A 51 -1.89 -4.17 4.63
N GLN A 52 -1.43 -3.47 5.67
CA GLN A 52 -2.31 -2.91 6.72
C GLN A 52 -3.20 -1.75 6.25
N ASN A 53 -2.80 -1.04 5.18
CA ASN A 53 -3.54 0.09 4.64
C ASN A 53 -4.56 -0.34 3.57
N PHE A 54 -4.82 -1.64 3.44
CA PHE A 54 -5.87 -2.18 2.60
C PHE A 54 -6.72 -3.14 3.39
N ALA A 55 -8.05 -3.03 3.28
CA ALA A 55 -8.98 -3.88 4.01
C ALA A 55 -10.15 -4.34 3.15
N ILE A 56 -10.73 -5.48 3.50
CA ILE A 56 -11.94 -5.97 2.81
C ILE A 56 -13.18 -5.26 3.32
N GLY A 57 -14.23 -5.19 2.50
CA GLY A 57 -15.55 -4.75 2.94
C GLY A 57 -16.23 -5.76 3.88
N ILE A 58 -17.45 -5.44 4.31
CA ILE A 58 -18.28 -6.30 5.17
C ILE A 58 -19.52 -6.75 4.38
N GLY A 59 -20.03 -7.95 4.66
CA GLY A 59 -21.26 -8.46 4.08
C GLY A 59 -21.16 -8.61 2.56
N ARG A 60 -22.02 -7.91 1.82
CA ARG A 60 -22.08 -7.96 0.34
C ARG A 60 -20.82 -7.39 -0.32
N GLU A 61 -20.04 -6.58 0.39
CA GLU A 61 -18.81 -5.97 -0.12
C GLU A 61 -17.54 -6.72 0.34
N SER A 62 -17.68 -7.91 0.92
CA SER A 62 -16.54 -8.71 1.41
C SER A 62 -15.50 -9.08 0.33
N SER A 63 -15.86 -9.00 -0.95
CA SER A 63 -14.94 -9.20 -2.07
C SER A 63 -14.26 -7.91 -2.56
N ILE A 64 -14.62 -6.75 -2.00
CA ILE A 64 -14.09 -5.43 -2.36
C ILE A 64 -12.96 -5.06 -1.41
N ILE A 65 -11.83 -4.63 -1.96
CA ILE A 65 -10.71 -4.07 -1.19
C ILE A 65 -10.82 -2.55 -1.17
N TYR A 66 -10.70 -1.96 0.03
CA TYR A 66 -10.67 -0.53 0.29
C TYR A 66 -9.24 -0.11 0.62
N MET A 67 -8.85 1.08 0.17
CA MET A 67 -7.62 1.75 0.62
C MET A 67 -7.94 2.59 1.86
N LEU A 68 -7.10 2.45 2.87
CA LEU A 68 -7.20 3.13 4.15
C LEU A 68 -6.01 4.08 4.33
N ASP A 69 -6.09 4.87 5.40
CA ASP A 69 -5.04 5.77 5.89
C ASP A 69 -4.39 6.67 4.82
N PHE A 70 -4.88 7.91 4.78
CA PHE A 70 -4.35 8.97 3.93
C PHE A 70 -3.47 9.95 4.72
N GLY A 71 -3.02 9.60 5.94
CA GLY A 71 -2.26 10.50 6.82
C GLY A 71 -0.92 10.94 6.23
N LEU A 72 -0.31 10.08 5.40
CA LEU A 72 0.91 10.38 4.66
C LEU A 72 0.66 10.79 3.21
N THR A 73 -0.58 10.94 2.77
CA THR A 73 -0.87 11.31 1.38
C THR A 73 -0.33 12.70 1.03
N ARG A 74 0.09 12.90 -0.23
CA ARG A 74 0.57 14.20 -0.73
C ARG A 74 0.02 14.50 -2.12
N LYS A 75 -0.48 15.72 -2.31
CA LYS A 75 -0.86 16.21 -3.64
C LYS A 75 0.37 16.40 -4.53
N TYR A 76 0.35 15.84 -5.74
CA TYR A 76 1.40 16.02 -6.75
C TYR A 76 0.89 16.65 -8.05
N ARG A 77 -0.43 16.73 -8.21
CA ARG A 77 -1.10 17.32 -9.38
C ARG A 77 -2.30 18.16 -8.94
N SER A 78 -2.50 19.30 -9.58
CA SER A 78 -3.67 20.17 -9.41
C SER A 78 -4.92 19.57 -10.07
N ALA A 79 -6.09 20.11 -9.75
CA ALA A 79 -7.37 19.59 -10.27
C ALA A 79 -7.51 19.77 -11.80
N ASP A 80 -6.80 20.74 -12.36
CA ASP A 80 -6.67 21.01 -13.80
C ASP A 80 -5.66 20.09 -14.52
N GLY A 81 -5.03 19.15 -13.79
CA GLY A 81 -4.01 18.25 -14.34
C GLY A 81 -2.59 18.81 -14.30
N THR A 82 -2.37 20.04 -13.82
CA THR A 82 -1.05 20.66 -13.78
C THR A 82 -0.18 20.00 -12.70
N ALA A 83 1.02 19.52 -13.07
CA ALA A 83 1.96 18.94 -12.12
C ALA A 83 2.47 19.99 -11.13
N LEU A 84 2.45 19.67 -9.84
CA LEU A 84 3.02 20.53 -8.80
C LEU A 84 4.55 20.44 -8.83
N LYS A 85 5.21 21.56 -8.52
CA LYS A 85 6.67 21.62 -8.46
C LYS A 85 7.20 20.58 -7.46
N ARG A 86 8.14 19.75 -7.91
CA ARG A 86 8.86 18.82 -7.05
C ARG A 86 9.71 19.58 -6.04
N ARG A 87 9.79 19.05 -4.82
CA ARG A 87 10.70 19.56 -3.81
C ARG A 87 12.13 19.15 -4.15
N GLY A 88 13.10 19.96 -3.70
CA GLY A 88 14.53 19.58 -3.79
C GLY A 88 14.86 18.36 -2.92
N CYS A 89 14.17 18.20 -1.79
CA CYS A 89 14.23 17.04 -0.91
C CYS A 89 12.83 16.67 -0.38
N GLY A 90 12.63 15.39 -0.08
CA GLY A 90 11.44 14.83 0.53
C GLY A 90 11.75 14.21 1.90
N PRO A 91 10.75 14.06 2.79
CA PRO A 91 10.94 13.36 4.05
C PRO A 91 11.08 11.85 3.79
N CYS A 92 11.84 11.16 4.64
CA CYS A 92 11.84 9.71 4.70
C CYS A 92 10.57 9.25 5.43
N VAL A 93 9.56 8.81 4.67
CA VAL A 93 8.25 8.37 5.17
C VAL A 93 7.86 7.03 4.56
N GLY A 94 6.84 6.41 5.17
CA GLY A 94 6.38 5.08 4.80
C GLY A 94 6.88 4.01 5.76
N THR A 95 6.37 2.80 5.60
CA THR A 95 6.66 1.68 6.49
C THR A 95 7.71 0.76 5.89
N PHE A 96 8.87 0.61 6.55
CA PHE A 96 9.81 -0.45 6.18
C PHE A 96 9.16 -1.82 6.43
N PRO A 97 9.27 -2.79 5.50
CA PRO A 97 10.20 -2.86 4.36
C PRO A 97 9.64 -2.33 3.03
N PHE A 98 8.45 -1.74 2.99
CA PHE A 98 7.77 -1.31 1.75
C PHE A 98 8.15 0.10 1.29
N THR A 99 8.91 0.84 2.10
CA THR A 99 9.38 2.18 1.77
C THR A 99 10.21 2.18 0.47
N PRO A 100 9.83 2.97 -0.56
CA PRO A 100 10.58 3.02 -1.82
C PRO A 100 11.93 3.71 -1.63
N LEU A 101 12.88 3.39 -2.51
CA LEU A 101 14.25 3.94 -2.48
C LEU A 101 14.27 5.46 -2.53
N ALA A 102 13.35 6.07 -3.27
CA ALA A 102 13.22 7.53 -3.31
C ALA A 102 12.96 8.12 -1.92
N SER A 103 12.05 7.52 -1.13
CA SER A 103 11.76 7.95 0.24
C SER A 103 12.95 7.69 1.16
N ALA A 104 13.54 6.48 1.08
CA ALA A 104 14.71 6.11 1.89
C ALA A 104 15.92 7.01 1.65
N THR A 105 16.06 7.57 0.44
CA THR A 105 17.12 8.52 0.07
C THR A 105 16.69 9.98 0.12
N MET A 106 15.56 10.29 0.77
CA MET A 106 15.03 11.66 0.95
C MET A 106 14.80 12.44 -0.35
N LYS A 107 14.48 11.74 -1.43
CA LYS A 107 14.06 12.32 -2.70
C LYS A 107 12.56 12.60 -2.68
N ASP A 108 12.12 13.62 -3.42
CA ASP A 108 10.68 13.89 -3.53
C ASP A 108 9.99 12.78 -4.32
N GLN A 109 9.05 12.11 -3.65
CA GLN A 109 8.33 10.96 -4.21
C GLN A 109 7.39 11.38 -5.36
N ALA A 110 7.15 10.44 -6.26
CA ALA A 110 6.31 10.51 -7.45
C ALA A 110 5.46 9.22 -7.59
N PRO A 111 4.49 9.15 -8.51
CA PRO A 111 3.60 7.98 -8.63
C PRO A 111 4.32 6.63 -8.77
N LYS A 112 5.47 6.61 -9.46
CA LYS A 112 6.31 5.41 -9.60
C LYS A 112 6.79 4.84 -8.26
N ASP A 113 6.95 5.69 -7.24
CA ASP A 113 7.48 5.28 -5.94
C ASP A 113 6.38 4.61 -5.09
N ASP A 114 5.10 4.96 -5.31
CA ASP A 114 3.98 4.18 -4.78
C ASP A 114 3.90 2.79 -5.43
N LEU A 115 4.20 2.69 -6.73
CA LEU A 115 4.24 1.40 -7.46
C LEU A 115 5.41 0.52 -7.01
N GLU A 116 6.55 1.11 -6.67
CA GLU A 116 7.68 0.41 -6.06
C GLU A 116 7.30 -0.19 -4.70
N GLY A 117 6.69 0.61 -3.82
CA GLY A 117 6.19 0.11 -2.53
C GLY A 117 5.09 -0.94 -2.69
N TRP A 118 4.19 -0.76 -3.66
CA TRP A 118 3.18 -1.75 -4.02
C TRP A 118 3.81 -3.07 -4.47
N PHE A 119 4.86 -3.03 -5.29
CA PHE A 119 5.57 -4.24 -5.71
C PHE A 119 6.14 -5.00 -4.51
N TYR A 120 6.77 -4.30 -3.56
CA TYR A 120 7.28 -4.91 -2.33
C TYR A 120 6.17 -5.55 -1.49
N MET A 121 5.03 -4.85 -1.34
CA MET A 121 3.85 -5.38 -0.65
C MET A 121 3.29 -6.63 -1.35
N ILE A 122 3.21 -6.63 -2.68
CA ILE A 122 2.70 -7.78 -3.42
C ILE A 122 3.65 -8.97 -3.34
N MET A 123 4.96 -8.76 -3.33
CA MET A 123 5.92 -9.85 -3.06
C MET A 123 5.67 -10.50 -1.69
N GLU A 124 5.38 -9.71 -0.64
CA GLU A 124 4.96 -10.25 0.67
C GLU A 124 3.68 -11.07 0.56
N VAL A 125 2.66 -10.56 -0.14
CA VAL A 125 1.36 -11.23 -0.33
C VAL A 125 1.50 -12.59 -1.04
N PHE A 126 2.42 -12.71 -2.02
CA PHE A 126 2.65 -13.95 -2.77
C PHE A 126 3.57 -14.94 -2.05
N LEU A 127 4.67 -14.46 -1.48
CA LEU A 127 5.69 -15.31 -0.85
C LEU A 127 5.28 -15.72 0.57
N GLY A 128 4.39 -14.95 1.19
CA GLY A 128 4.13 -15.02 2.62
C GLY A 128 5.27 -14.42 3.43
N THR A 129 5.04 -14.25 4.73
CA THR A 129 6.07 -13.78 5.65
C THR A 129 6.50 -14.89 6.60
N SER A 130 7.80 -15.19 6.62
CA SER A 130 8.42 -16.05 7.63
C SER A 130 8.75 -15.29 8.92
N ARG A 131 8.60 -13.96 8.93
CA ARG A 131 8.92 -13.13 10.10
C ARG A 131 7.97 -13.48 11.24
N ASP A 132 8.49 -14.27 12.17
CA ASP A 132 7.99 -14.33 13.52
C ASP A 132 8.52 -13.08 14.21
N GLU A 133 7.69 -12.05 14.38
CA GLU A 133 8.06 -10.82 15.10
C GLU A 133 8.33 -11.08 16.61
N ARG A 134 8.29 -12.34 17.05
CA ARG A 134 8.79 -12.79 18.36
C ARG A 134 10.31 -12.82 18.48
N SER A 135 11.05 -12.81 17.37
CA SER A 135 12.50 -12.56 17.42
C SER A 135 12.76 -11.05 17.33
N GLY A 136 12.32 -10.31 18.35
CA GLY A 136 12.81 -8.97 18.57
C GLY A 136 14.32 -9.02 18.77
N TRP A 137 15.01 -7.98 18.32
CA TRP A 137 16.39 -7.69 18.63
C TRP A 137 16.73 -8.09 20.08
N GLN A 138 17.41 -9.23 20.23
CA GLN A 138 18.27 -9.54 21.38
C GLN A 138 19.70 -9.38 20.92
#